data_AF-A0A6V7UJL2-F1
#
_entry.id   AF-A0A6V7UJL2-F1
#
_cell.length_a   1.000
_cell.length_b   1.000
_cell.length_c   1.000
_cell.angle_alpha   90.00
_cell.angle_beta   90.00
_cell.angle_gamma   90.00
#
_symmetry.space_group_name_H-M   'P 1'
#
loop_
_entity.id
_entity.type
_entity.pdbx_description
1 polymer ?
#
loop_
_entity_poly.entity_id
_entity_poly.type
_entity_poly.pdbx_seq_one_letter_code
_entity_poly.pdbx_strand_id
1 'polypeptide(L)'
;MGTAFMSCLEELSKSKYKWEYVFTLQNDDIQIKTNEEIIQILKWLGGANDVEYGLNQKELIQDLYNKFNWTFKDLKLFRDEKLNNQVDTEGKPLSLKISKGYVQTSLARSFVDFIVQKLDLTQLLHQLNTCGEYGCDELFFQTLLATDELKAPNAFTHKCIDKNISTPFANRFSIWVVDSDTKKCPSGYIRNDLCMFGLEDLSVNLRDNNFLFANKIQADFDFGAVLCWHEEMRSRTLVDKGLKRLNSTFYQNWPQAIFKLINLFYKFQARFHKEMVKTGKVDIDKFNCDINKN
;
A
#
# COMPACT_ATOMS: atom_id res chain seq x y z
N MET A 1 15.33 -4.31 -2.16
CA MET A 1 14.39 -4.59 -1.04
C MET A 1 13.25 -5.52 -1.45
N GLY A 2 12.69 -5.43 -2.66
CA GLY A 2 11.60 -6.32 -3.10
C GLY A 2 11.87 -7.82 -2.95
N THR A 3 13.12 -8.26 -3.16
CA THR A 3 13.54 -9.65 -2.92
C THR A 3 13.36 -10.08 -1.46
N ALA A 4 13.70 -9.22 -0.50
CA ALA A 4 13.54 -9.52 0.93
C ALA A 4 12.05 -9.65 1.31
N PHE A 5 11.20 -8.78 0.76
CA PHE A 5 9.75 -8.92 0.92
C PHE A 5 9.25 -10.25 0.36
N MET A 6 9.66 -10.62 -0.85
CA MET A 6 9.24 -11.89 -1.46
C MET A 6 9.65 -13.11 -0.64
N SER A 7 10.88 -13.16 -0.09
CA SER A 7 11.30 -14.26 0.77
C SER A 7 10.40 -14.41 2.01
N CYS A 8 10.02 -13.30 2.65
CA CYS A 8 9.07 -13.33 3.77
C CYS A 8 7.66 -13.77 3.34
N LEU A 9 7.17 -13.26 2.22
CA LEU A 9 5.82 -13.57 1.71
C LEU A 9 5.69 -15.03 1.26
N GLU A 10 6.73 -15.59 0.66
CA GLU A 10 6.81 -17.02 0.31
C GLU A 10 6.72 -17.90 1.55
N GLU A 11 7.42 -17.54 2.63
CA GLU A 11 7.37 -18.31 3.88
C GLU A 11 6.01 -18.17 4.59
N LEU A 12 5.46 -16.95 4.66
CA LEU A 12 4.12 -16.72 5.20
C LEU A 12 3.03 -17.45 4.40
N SER A 13 3.22 -17.63 3.09
CA SER A 13 2.27 -18.35 2.24
C SER A 13 2.21 -19.85 2.55
N LYS A 14 3.32 -20.43 3.02
CA LYS A 14 3.41 -21.84 3.47
C LYS A 14 2.87 -22.04 4.89
N SER A 15 2.62 -20.96 5.62
CA SER A 15 2.17 -21.02 7.01
C SER A 15 0.88 -21.85 7.15
N LYS A 16 0.86 -22.73 8.17
CA LYS A 16 -0.35 -23.46 8.58
C LYS A 16 -1.42 -22.57 9.20
N TYR A 17 -1.05 -21.37 9.63
CA TYR A 17 -1.96 -20.42 10.25
C TYR A 17 -2.70 -19.63 9.18
N LYS A 18 -4.02 -19.51 9.35
CA LYS A 18 -4.85 -18.67 8.49
C LYS A 18 -4.64 -17.21 8.87
N TRP A 19 -4.26 -16.40 7.90
CA TRP A 19 -4.07 -14.95 8.04
C TRP A 19 -4.72 -14.23 6.86
N GLU A 20 -5.19 -13.01 7.09
CA GLU A 20 -5.94 -12.24 6.09
C GLU A 20 -5.15 -11.07 5.51
N TYR A 21 -4.22 -10.52 6.30
CA TYR A 21 -3.37 -9.40 5.91
C TYR A 21 -1.94 -9.59 6.40
N VAL A 22 -1.00 -9.00 5.67
CA VAL A 22 0.40 -8.83 6.07
C VAL A 22 0.77 -7.35 5.95
N PHE A 23 1.58 -6.87 6.91
CA PHE A 23 2.09 -5.51 6.91
C PHE A 23 3.58 -5.51 6.62
N THR A 24 4.06 -4.58 5.79
CA THR A 24 5.50 -4.36 5.62
C THR A 24 5.98 -3.28 6.59
N LEU A 25 6.83 -3.67 7.54
CA LEU A 25 7.36 -2.80 8.60
C LEU A 25 8.89 -2.69 8.52
N GLN A 26 9.42 -1.64 9.14
CA GLN A 26 10.83 -1.35 9.33
C GLN A 26 11.19 -1.29 10.83
N ASN A 27 12.48 -1.33 11.15
CA ASN A 27 12.96 -1.46 12.53
C ASN A 27 12.49 -0.35 13.49
N ASP A 28 12.30 0.87 12.97
CA ASP A 28 11.92 2.05 13.77
C ASP A 28 10.40 2.32 13.73
N ASP A 29 9.62 1.37 13.24
CA ASP A 29 8.16 1.45 13.23
C ASP A 29 7.58 1.03 14.59
N ILE A 30 6.57 1.76 15.06
CA ILE A 30 5.79 1.40 16.25
C ILE A 30 4.30 1.34 15.92
N GLN A 31 3.59 0.41 16.55
CA GLN A 31 2.13 0.32 16.44
C GLN A 31 1.48 1.50 17.16
N ILE A 32 0.58 2.20 16.48
CA ILE A 32 -0.22 3.30 17.06
C ILE A 32 -1.74 3.00 17.08
N LYS A 33 -2.09 1.75 16.77
CA LYS A 33 -3.40 1.14 16.93
C LYS A 33 -3.26 -0.20 17.64
N THR A 34 -4.16 -0.47 18.58
CA THR A 34 -4.26 -1.77 19.25
C THR A 34 -4.65 -2.85 18.24
N ASN A 35 -4.41 -4.12 18.58
CA ASN A 35 -4.80 -5.22 17.71
C ASN A 35 -6.31 -5.22 17.39
N GLU A 36 -7.16 -4.89 18.37
CA GLU A 36 -8.62 -4.79 18.15
C GLU A 36 -8.97 -3.67 17.16
N GLU A 37 -8.32 -2.50 17.29
CA GLU A 37 -8.48 -1.38 16.36
C GLU A 37 -8.00 -1.73 14.95
N ILE A 38 -6.82 -2.35 14.81
CA ILE A 38 -6.29 -2.80 13.51
C ILE A 38 -7.28 -3.76 12.86
N ILE A 39 -7.79 -4.75 13.59
CA ILE A 39 -8.79 -5.69 13.07
C ILE A 39 -10.04 -4.95 12.58
N GLN A 40 -10.54 -3.97 13.33
CA GLN A 40 -11.71 -3.20 12.91
C GLN A 40 -11.45 -2.37 11.65
N ILE A 41 -10.26 -1.77 11.53
CA ILE A 41 -9.85 -1.02 10.33
C ILE A 41 -9.74 -1.96 9.13
N LEU A 42 -9.09 -3.12 9.27
CA LEU A 42 -8.99 -4.12 8.21
C LEU A 42 -10.36 -4.64 7.76
N LYS A 43 -11.33 -4.77 8.68
CA LYS A 43 -12.72 -5.12 8.33
C LYS A 43 -13.38 -4.04 7.46
N TRP A 44 -13.13 -2.76 7.72
CA TRP A 44 -13.62 -1.67 6.88
C TRP A 44 -12.92 -1.64 5.51
N LEU A 45 -11.62 -1.93 5.45
CA LEU A 45 -10.90 -2.10 4.18
C LEU A 45 -11.38 -3.34 3.41
N GLY A 46 -11.90 -4.35 4.12
CA GLY A 46 -12.64 -5.47 3.57
C GLY A 46 -11.87 -6.30 2.57
N GLY A 47 -10.54 -6.45 2.71
CA GLY A 47 -9.68 -7.17 1.78
C GLY A 47 -9.01 -6.29 0.71
N ALA A 48 -9.26 -4.98 0.68
CA ALA A 48 -8.49 -4.05 -0.16
C ALA A 48 -7.03 -3.95 0.31
N ASN A 49 -6.11 -3.85 -0.64
CA ASN A 49 -4.71 -3.55 -0.33
C ASN A 49 -4.58 -2.05 -0.01
N ASP A 50 -3.76 -1.73 0.99
CA ASP A 50 -3.44 -0.37 1.41
C ASP A 50 -1.99 -0.07 1.03
N VAL A 51 -1.85 0.80 0.04
CA VAL A 51 -0.58 1.20 -0.59
C VAL A 51 -0.69 2.69 -0.89
N GLU A 52 0.38 3.40 -0.59
CA GLU A 52 0.56 4.78 -1.02
C GLU A 52 1.04 4.82 -2.46
N TYR A 53 0.55 5.81 -3.22
CA TYR A 53 1.00 6.12 -4.57
C TYR A 53 1.52 7.55 -4.61
N GLY A 54 2.84 7.67 -4.64
CA GLY A 54 3.55 8.93 -4.68
C GLY A 54 3.34 9.64 -6.00
N LEU A 55 3.16 10.97 -5.93
CA LEU A 55 3.03 11.83 -7.09
C LEU A 55 4.40 12.39 -7.51
N ASN A 56 4.51 12.84 -8.77
CA ASN A 56 5.66 13.60 -9.29
C ASN A 56 7.01 12.86 -9.42
N GLN A 57 7.00 11.56 -9.75
CA GLN A 57 8.24 10.76 -9.91
C GLN A 57 8.58 10.47 -11.38
N LYS A 58 8.27 11.42 -12.27
CA LYS A 58 8.30 11.23 -13.72
C LYS A 58 9.69 10.90 -14.26
N GLU A 59 10.75 11.51 -13.72
CA GLU A 59 12.11 11.32 -14.22
C GLU A 59 12.62 9.91 -13.98
N LEU A 60 12.50 9.41 -12.74
CA LEU A 60 12.87 8.04 -12.38
C LEU A 60 12.09 7.01 -13.21
N ILE A 61 10.79 7.20 -13.32
CA ILE A 61 9.90 6.30 -14.07
C ILE A 61 10.26 6.31 -15.56
N GLN A 62 10.55 7.49 -16.12
CA GLN A 62 10.94 7.61 -17.53
C GLN A 62 12.28 6.94 -17.81
N ASP A 63 13.27 7.08 -16.91
CA ASP A 63 14.55 6.39 -17.02
C ASP A 63 14.37 4.86 -17.06
N LEU A 64 13.50 4.32 -16.20
CA LEU A 64 13.14 2.89 -16.21
C LEU A 64 12.46 2.45 -17.51
N TYR A 65 11.58 3.26 -18.09
CA TYR A 65 10.97 2.99 -19.39
C TYR A 65 11.96 3.06 -20.55
N ASN A 66 12.99 3.91 -20.45
CA ASN A 66 14.04 4.00 -21.47
C ASN A 66 14.98 2.78 -21.42
N LYS A 67 15.19 2.21 -20.23
CA LYS A 67 16.12 1.08 -20.02
C LYS A 67 15.50 -0.29 -20.31
N PHE A 68 14.21 -0.46 -20.05
CA PHE A 68 13.59 -1.78 -20.06
C PHE A 68 12.23 -1.81 -20.75
N ASN A 69 11.90 -2.98 -21.30
CA ASN A 69 10.55 -3.27 -21.73
C ASN A 69 9.76 -3.93 -20.57
N TRP A 70 8.54 -3.44 -20.35
CA TRP A 70 7.68 -3.84 -19.24
C TRP A 70 6.50 -4.71 -19.69
N THR A 71 6.51 -5.21 -20.93
CA THR A 71 5.50 -6.18 -21.38
C THR A 71 5.55 -7.45 -20.52
N PHE A 72 4.40 -8.09 -20.32
CA PHE A 72 4.33 -9.35 -19.57
C PHE A 72 5.23 -10.42 -20.20
N LYS A 73 5.38 -10.38 -21.54
CA LYS A 73 6.27 -11.24 -22.31
C LYS A 73 7.73 -11.06 -21.96
N ASP A 74 8.25 -9.83 -22.03
CA ASP A 74 9.67 -9.57 -21.76
C ASP A 74 10.03 -9.80 -20.30
N LEU A 75 9.09 -9.51 -19.40
CA LEU A 75 9.22 -9.80 -17.98
C LEU A 75 9.09 -11.29 -17.64
N LYS A 76 8.59 -12.13 -18.55
CA LYS A 76 8.15 -13.50 -18.26
C LYS A 76 7.28 -13.56 -16.99
N LEU A 77 6.39 -12.57 -16.87
CA LEU A 77 5.77 -12.19 -15.60
C LEU A 77 4.93 -13.29 -14.95
N PHE A 78 4.22 -14.07 -15.75
CA PHE A 78 3.40 -15.18 -15.29
C PHE A 78 4.16 -16.50 -15.42
N ARG A 79 3.98 -17.38 -14.43
CA ARG A 79 4.44 -18.77 -14.49
C ARG A 79 3.72 -19.57 -15.59
N ASP A 80 2.48 -19.20 -15.92
CA ASP A 80 1.79 -19.70 -17.11
C ASP A 80 2.16 -18.83 -18.32
N GLU A 81 2.99 -19.37 -19.20
CA GLU A 81 3.52 -18.66 -20.38
C GLU A 81 2.43 -18.16 -21.33
N LYS A 82 1.23 -18.77 -21.33
CA LYS A 82 0.12 -18.31 -22.17
C LYS A 82 -0.35 -16.91 -21.76
N LEU A 83 -0.28 -16.61 -20.46
CA LEU A 83 -0.70 -15.31 -19.92
C LEU A 83 0.28 -14.18 -20.28
N ASN A 84 1.53 -14.51 -20.61
CA ASN A 84 2.56 -13.52 -20.98
C ASN A 84 2.36 -12.94 -22.39
N ASN A 85 1.61 -13.62 -23.26
CA ASN A 85 1.35 -13.20 -24.65
C ASN A 85 0.00 -12.50 -24.82
N GLN A 86 -0.64 -12.09 -23.74
CA GLN A 86 -1.90 -11.36 -23.80
C GLN A 86 -1.71 -9.99 -24.46
N VAL A 87 -2.74 -9.55 -25.18
CA VAL A 87 -2.82 -8.26 -25.85
C VAL A 87 -4.09 -7.51 -25.45
N ASP A 88 -4.07 -6.19 -25.61
CA ASP A 88 -5.25 -5.34 -25.46
C ASP A 88 -6.19 -5.45 -26.69
N THR A 89 -7.24 -4.62 -26.70
CA THR A 89 -8.23 -4.58 -27.79
C THR A 89 -7.66 -4.10 -29.13
N GLU A 90 -6.50 -3.45 -29.12
CA GLU A 90 -5.78 -2.96 -30.32
C GLU A 90 -4.68 -3.93 -30.77
N GLY A 91 -4.51 -5.06 -30.08
CA GLY A 91 -3.47 -6.04 -30.38
C GLY A 91 -2.09 -5.68 -29.82
N LYS A 92 -1.99 -4.67 -28.94
CA LYS A 92 -0.72 -4.33 -28.29
C LYS A 92 -0.45 -5.25 -27.10
N PRO A 93 0.78 -5.75 -26.90
CA PRO A 93 1.12 -6.56 -25.74
C PRO A 93 0.81 -5.85 -24.42
N LEU A 94 0.21 -6.58 -23.47
CA LEU A 94 -0.04 -6.04 -22.14
C LEU A 94 1.29 -5.80 -21.40
N SER A 95 1.37 -4.71 -20.66
CA SER A 95 2.56 -4.29 -19.91
C SER A 95 2.22 -3.84 -18.50
N LEU A 96 3.21 -3.95 -17.60
CA LEU A 96 3.15 -3.29 -16.30
C LEU A 96 3.26 -1.78 -16.47
N LYS A 97 2.53 -1.04 -15.65
CA LYS A 97 2.68 0.41 -15.53
C LYS A 97 3.41 0.72 -14.23
N ILE A 98 4.61 1.27 -14.36
CA ILE A 98 5.47 1.56 -13.22
C ILE A 98 4.84 2.67 -12.37
N SER A 99 4.72 2.39 -11.08
CA SER A 99 4.24 3.34 -10.07
C SER A 99 5.17 3.33 -8.88
N LYS A 100 5.30 4.49 -8.23
CA LYS A 100 6.12 4.70 -7.03
C LYS A 100 5.24 5.09 -5.85
N GLY A 101 5.68 4.79 -4.65
CA GLY A 101 5.08 5.23 -3.40
C GLY A 101 5.79 4.63 -2.20
N TYR A 102 5.27 4.77 -1.00
CA TYR A 102 6.00 4.29 0.17
C TYR A 102 6.10 2.75 0.28
N VAL A 103 7.20 2.25 0.85
CA VAL A 103 7.43 0.79 1.00
C VAL A 103 6.50 0.12 2.02
N GLN A 104 5.79 0.90 2.84
CA GLN A 104 4.95 0.37 3.91
C GLN A 104 3.53 0.18 3.40
N THR A 105 3.05 -1.06 3.53
CA THR A 105 1.87 -1.55 2.85
C THR A 105 1.09 -2.49 3.76
N SER A 106 -0.23 -2.52 3.59
CA SER A 106 -1.09 -3.55 4.17
C SER A 106 -1.66 -4.40 3.04
N LEU A 107 -1.12 -5.60 2.87
CA LEU A 107 -1.41 -6.46 1.72
C LEU A 107 -2.37 -7.57 2.12
N ALA A 108 -3.45 -7.72 1.36
CA ALA A 108 -4.41 -8.78 1.56
C ALA A 108 -3.82 -10.14 1.13
N ARG A 109 -4.18 -11.20 1.85
CA ARG A 109 -3.73 -12.58 1.58
C ARG A 109 -3.94 -12.99 0.13
N SER A 110 -5.07 -12.63 -0.46
CA SER A 110 -5.38 -12.96 -1.87
C SER A 110 -4.38 -12.36 -2.85
N PHE A 111 -3.87 -11.16 -2.59
CA PHE A 111 -2.84 -10.55 -3.43
C PHE A 111 -1.50 -11.24 -3.24
N VAL A 112 -1.14 -11.55 -1.98
CA VAL A 112 0.10 -12.28 -1.67
C VAL A 112 0.10 -13.65 -2.33
N ASP A 113 -0.98 -14.43 -2.21
CA ASP A 113 -1.10 -15.73 -2.87
C ASP A 113 -0.97 -15.59 -4.39
N PHE A 114 -1.56 -14.56 -4.99
CA PHE A 114 -1.45 -14.30 -6.42
C PHE A 114 0.01 -14.07 -6.85
N ILE A 115 0.73 -13.16 -6.19
CA ILE A 115 2.12 -12.87 -6.59
C ILE A 115 3.04 -14.06 -6.30
N VAL A 116 2.85 -14.76 -5.17
CA VAL A 116 3.68 -15.91 -4.77
C VAL A 116 3.41 -17.12 -5.65
N GLN A 117 2.17 -17.37 -6.10
CA GLN A 117 1.79 -18.60 -6.79
C GLN A 117 1.62 -18.45 -8.30
N LYS A 118 1.26 -17.26 -8.80
CA LYS A 118 0.98 -17.03 -10.24
C LYS A 118 2.09 -16.31 -10.98
N LEU A 119 2.85 -15.44 -10.32
CA LEU A 119 3.86 -14.60 -10.97
C LEU A 119 5.28 -15.11 -10.78
N ASP A 120 6.09 -15.06 -11.84
CA ASP A 120 7.55 -15.11 -11.72
C ASP A 120 8.06 -13.65 -11.70
N LEU A 121 8.51 -13.23 -10.52
CA LEU A 121 8.93 -11.85 -10.28
C LEU A 121 10.44 -11.64 -10.44
N THR A 122 11.18 -12.67 -10.85
CA THR A 122 12.65 -12.64 -10.92
C THR A 122 13.14 -11.50 -11.83
N GLN A 123 12.61 -11.43 -13.05
CA GLN A 123 12.99 -10.39 -14.01
C GLN A 123 12.52 -9.00 -13.58
N LEU A 124 11.29 -8.89 -13.05
CA LEU A 124 10.73 -7.63 -12.55
C LEU A 124 11.61 -7.06 -11.43
N LEU A 125 11.91 -7.86 -10.42
CA LEU A 125 12.73 -7.44 -9.28
C LEU A 125 14.16 -7.10 -9.70
N HIS A 126 14.73 -7.88 -10.63
CA HIS A 126 16.04 -7.56 -11.21
C HIS A 126 16.02 -6.16 -11.85
N GLN A 127 15.04 -5.87 -12.71
CA GLN A 127 14.93 -4.56 -13.38
C GLN A 127 14.69 -3.41 -12.39
N LEU A 128 13.77 -3.56 -11.43
CA LEU A 128 13.49 -2.50 -10.45
C LEU A 128 14.70 -2.19 -9.56
N ASN A 129 15.53 -3.18 -9.23
CA ASN A 129 16.74 -2.97 -8.43
C ASN A 129 17.84 -2.18 -9.19
N THR A 130 17.68 -1.87 -10.48
CA THR A 130 18.64 -1.07 -11.26
C THR A 130 18.34 0.44 -11.28
N CYS A 131 17.28 0.88 -10.60
CA CYS A 131 16.76 2.25 -10.70
C CYS A 131 17.65 3.34 -10.03
N GLY A 132 18.81 2.96 -9.48
CA GLY A 132 19.77 3.83 -8.81
C GLY A 132 19.82 3.61 -7.29
N GLU A 133 20.40 4.57 -6.55
CA GLU A 133 20.64 4.43 -5.10
C GLU A 133 19.42 4.77 -4.24
N TYR A 134 18.50 5.63 -4.71
CA TYR A 134 17.43 6.18 -3.88
C TYR A 134 16.03 5.70 -4.30
N GLY A 135 15.34 5.00 -3.40
CA GLY A 135 13.91 4.74 -3.49
C GLY A 135 13.49 3.73 -4.56
N CYS A 136 14.33 2.75 -4.93
CA CYS A 136 13.94 1.64 -5.81
C CYS A 136 13.02 0.62 -5.15
N ASP A 137 13.11 0.54 -3.83
CA ASP A 137 12.24 -0.27 -2.98
C ASP A 137 10.78 0.20 -2.97
N GLU A 138 10.56 1.46 -3.32
CA GLU A 138 9.27 2.17 -3.40
C GLU A 138 8.50 1.93 -4.71
N LEU A 139 8.94 1.00 -5.57
CA LEU A 139 8.32 0.75 -6.87
C LEU A 139 7.51 -0.56 -6.93
N PHE A 140 7.89 -1.54 -6.10
CA PHE A 140 7.51 -2.93 -6.33
C PHE A 140 6.02 -3.20 -6.15
N PHE A 141 5.47 -2.98 -4.96
CA PHE A 141 4.05 -3.25 -4.70
C PHE A 141 3.14 -2.30 -5.46
N GLN A 142 3.54 -1.03 -5.58
CA GLN A 142 2.80 -0.01 -6.30
C GLN A 142 2.60 -0.38 -7.77
N THR A 143 3.68 -0.79 -8.46
CA THR A 143 3.60 -1.21 -9.86
C THR A 143 2.64 -2.37 -10.05
N LEU A 144 2.69 -3.40 -9.18
CA LEU A 144 1.80 -4.56 -9.27
C LEU A 144 0.35 -4.21 -8.93
N LEU A 145 0.12 -3.36 -7.93
CA LEU A 145 -1.22 -3.04 -7.44
C LEU A 145 -1.90 -1.90 -8.20
N ALA A 146 -1.17 -1.12 -9.02
CA ALA A 146 -1.75 -0.10 -9.88
C ALA A 146 -2.03 -0.61 -11.30
N THR A 147 -1.28 -1.60 -11.80
CA THR A 147 -1.45 -2.07 -13.19
C THR A 147 -2.80 -2.76 -13.37
N ASP A 148 -3.75 -2.08 -14.00
CA ASP A 148 -5.12 -2.57 -14.26
C ASP A 148 -5.12 -3.87 -15.09
N GLU A 149 -4.22 -3.97 -16.06
CA GLU A 149 -4.08 -5.10 -16.97
C GLU A 149 -3.64 -6.39 -16.25
N LEU A 150 -2.91 -6.27 -15.14
CA LEU A 150 -2.45 -7.39 -14.33
C LEU A 150 -3.62 -8.10 -13.62
N LYS A 151 -4.71 -7.37 -13.36
CA LYS A 151 -5.90 -7.86 -12.64
C LYS A 151 -5.54 -8.48 -11.29
N ALA A 152 -4.55 -7.92 -10.61
CA ALA A 152 -4.13 -8.38 -9.30
C ALA A 152 -5.30 -8.32 -8.30
N PRO A 153 -5.44 -9.30 -7.39
CA PRO A 153 -6.57 -9.33 -6.45
C PRO A 153 -6.64 -8.08 -5.59
N ASN A 154 -7.80 -7.43 -5.61
CA ASN A 154 -8.08 -6.20 -4.86
C ASN A 154 -7.05 -5.07 -5.12
N ALA A 155 -6.51 -5.03 -6.34
CA ALA A 155 -5.69 -3.95 -6.85
C ALA A 155 -6.48 -2.64 -6.96
N PHE A 156 -5.75 -1.53 -7.00
CA PHE A 156 -6.27 -0.21 -7.34
C PHE A 156 -6.00 0.10 -8.82
N THR A 157 -6.40 1.28 -9.29
CA THR A 157 -6.24 1.66 -10.70
C THR A 157 -5.14 2.68 -10.93
N HIS A 158 -4.31 2.41 -11.94
CA HIS A 158 -3.27 3.35 -12.40
C HIS A 158 -3.87 4.67 -12.87
N LYS A 159 -5.14 4.69 -13.31
CA LYS A 159 -5.80 5.89 -13.81
C LYS A 159 -5.80 7.04 -12.81
N CYS A 160 -5.89 6.74 -11.52
CA CYS A 160 -5.84 7.79 -10.49
C CYS A 160 -4.44 8.42 -10.38
N ILE A 161 -3.40 7.62 -10.61
CA ILE A 161 -2.01 8.05 -10.63
C ILE A 161 -1.76 8.90 -11.89
N ASP A 162 -2.28 8.48 -13.05
CA ASP A 162 -2.18 9.26 -14.30
C ASP A 162 -2.87 10.63 -14.22
N LYS A 163 -3.96 10.72 -13.44
CA LYS A 163 -4.66 11.98 -13.13
C LYS A 163 -3.94 12.83 -12.08
N ASN A 164 -2.79 12.37 -11.56
CA ASN A 164 -2.04 13.01 -10.50
C ASN A 164 -2.87 13.27 -9.23
N ILE A 165 -3.76 12.33 -8.89
CA ILE A 165 -4.62 12.43 -7.70
C ILE A 165 -3.97 11.64 -6.57
N SER A 166 -3.72 12.33 -5.45
CA SER A 166 -3.16 11.71 -4.25
C SER A 166 -4.17 10.73 -3.67
N THR A 167 -3.74 9.50 -3.45
CA THR A 167 -4.53 8.47 -2.79
C THR A 167 -4.12 8.39 -1.33
N PRO A 168 -5.06 8.42 -0.38
CA PRO A 168 -4.73 8.21 1.02
C PRO A 168 -4.22 6.78 1.23
N PHE A 169 -3.36 6.64 2.23
CA PHE A 169 -2.82 5.38 2.72
C PHE A 169 -2.89 5.38 4.26
N ALA A 170 -3.09 4.24 4.92
CA ALA A 170 -3.35 4.16 6.37
C ALA A 170 -2.23 3.43 7.11
N ASN A 171 -1.31 2.78 6.40
CA ASN A 171 -0.32 1.94 7.02
C ASN A 171 0.58 2.70 8.02
N ARG A 172 1.33 3.71 7.57
CA ARG A 172 2.36 4.34 8.41
C ARG A 172 2.39 5.86 8.36
N PHE A 173 2.38 6.48 9.53
CA PHE A 173 2.60 7.90 9.71
C PHE A 173 4.08 8.25 9.83
N SER A 174 4.52 9.26 9.09
CA SER A 174 5.85 9.85 9.20
C SER A 174 5.77 11.34 8.97
N ILE A 175 6.60 12.12 9.67
CA ILE A 175 6.72 13.56 9.45
C ILE A 175 8.02 13.85 8.70
N TRP A 176 7.89 14.29 7.45
CA TRP A 176 9.00 14.79 6.65
C TRP A 176 9.25 16.27 6.94
N VAL A 177 10.51 16.63 7.20
CA VAL A 177 10.95 18.00 7.51
C VAL A 177 11.97 18.46 6.48
N VAL A 178 11.48 18.77 5.28
CA VAL A 178 12.31 19.11 4.10
C VAL A 178 12.93 20.52 4.21
N ASP A 179 12.29 21.44 4.94
CA ASP A 179 12.71 22.85 5.05
C ASP A 179 13.45 23.17 6.35
N SER A 180 13.89 22.16 7.10
CA SER A 180 14.45 22.33 8.46
C SER A 180 13.52 23.07 9.44
N ASP A 181 12.22 23.16 9.14
CA ASP A 181 11.21 23.73 10.05
C ASP A 181 10.97 22.75 11.21
N THR A 182 11.85 22.82 12.21
CA THR A 182 11.83 21.98 13.40
C THR A 182 10.52 22.11 14.18
N LYS A 183 9.71 23.15 13.96
CA LYS A 183 8.38 23.28 14.57
C LYS A 183 7.42 22.16 14.15
N LYS A 184 7.67 21.50 13.01
CA LYS A 184 6.92 20.32 12.57
C LYS A 184 7.28 19.05 13.34
N CYS A 185 8.42 19.05 14.05
CA CYS A 185 8.92 17.94 14.84
C CYS A 185 9.02 18.37 16.31
N PRO A 186 7.97 18.19 17.12
CA PRO A 186 7.97 18.54 18.55
C PRO A 186 9.21 18.12 19.35
N SER A 187 9.78 16.93 19.10
CA SER A 187 11.03 16.51 19.73
C SER A 187 12.26 17.34 19.36
N GLY A 188 12.18 18.11 18.27
CA GLY A 188 13.26 18.89 17.69
C GLY A 188 14.32 18.08 16.96
N TYR A 189 14.20 16.74 16.91
CA TYR A 189 15.24 15.87 16.35
C TYR A 189 14.86 15.30 14.99
N ILE A 190 15.67 15.60 13.97
CA ILE A 190 15.45 15.21 12.58
C ILE A 190 16.60 14.31 12.12
N ARG A 191 16.29 13.18 11.49
CA ARG A 191 17.26 12.25 10.91
C ARG A 191 16.84 11.81 9.52
N ASN A 192 17.66 12.14 8.51
CA ASN A 192 17.38 11.90 7.10
C ASN A 192 16.03 12.51 6.68
N ASP A 193 15.85 13.79 6.99
CA ASP A 193 14.63 14.58 6.72
C ASP A 193 13.34 14.02 7.35
N LEU A 194 13.46 13.10 8.30
CA LEU A 194 12.33 12.54 9.05
C LEU A 194 12.42 12.94 10.53
N CYS A 195 11.29 13.35 11.11
CA CYS A 195 11.18 13.56 12.55
C CYS A 195 11.36 12.25 13.31
N MET A 196 12.19 12.26 14.34
CA MET A 196 12.26 11.20 15.34
C MET A 196 11.29 11.54 16.47
N PHE A 197 10.28 10.70 16.68
CA PHE A 197 9.27 10.96 17.69
C PHE A 197 9.84 10.78 19.11
N GLY A 198 9.69 11.82 19.93
CA GLY A 198 9.99 11.83 21.37
C GLY A 198 8.72 11.91 22.22
N LEU A 199 8.88 12.12 23.52
CA LEU A 199 7.76 12.32 24.46
C LEU A 199 6.82 13.46 24.02
N GLU A 200 7.36 14.52 23.45
CA GLU A 200 6.65 15.71 22.96
C GLU A 200 5.69 15.38 21.81
N ASP A 201 5.96 14.30 21.06
CA ASP A 201 5.17 13.88 19.90
C ASP A 201 4.00 12.98 20.26
N LEU A 202 4.05 12.28 21.40
CA LEU A 202 3.11 11.20 21.69
C LEU A 202 1.65 11.69 21.69
N SER A 203 1.38 12.80 22.39
CA SER A 203 0.02 13.33 22.51
C SER A 203 -0.43 14.10 21.26
N VAL A 204 0.47 14.85 20.64
CA VAL A 204 0.17 15.77 19.54
C VAL A 204 0.06 15.03 18.21
N ASN A 205 0.99 14.09 17.96
CA ASN A 205 1.17 13.48 16.65
C ASN A 205 0.71 12.03 16.57
N LEU A 206 0.81 11.25 17.66
CA LEU A 206 0.55 9.81 17.61
C LEU A 206 -0.82 9.42 18.19
N ARG A 207 -1.25 10.04 19.29
CA ARG A 207 -2.41 9.62 20.09
C ARG A 207 -3.66 9.37 19.25
N ASP A 208 -4.12 10.37 18.53
CA ASP A 208 -5.42 10.33 17.82
C ASP A 208 -5.24 10.29 16.29
N ASN A 209 -4.07 9.84 15.86
CA ASN A 209 -3.69 9.74 14.46
C ASN A 209 -4.44 8.60 13.75
N ASN A 210 -4.72 8.70 12.44
CA ASN A 210 -5.46 7.68 11.68
C ASN A 210 -4.59 6.56 11.06
N PHE A 211 -3.27 6.60 11.22
CA PHE A 211 -2.40 5.54 10.70
C PHE A 211 -2.35 4.33 11.64
N LEU A 212 -1.92 3.17 11.14
CA LEU A 212 -1.76 1.93 11.92
C LEU A 212 -0.43 1.92 12.70
N PHE A 213 0.62 2.43 12.06
CA PHE A 213 1.98 2.50 12.56
C PHE A 213 2.52 3.93 12.48
N ALA A 214 3.60 4.22 13.20
CA ALA A 214 4.34 5.48 13.12
C ALA A 214 5.83 5.24 12.98
N ASN A 215 6.52 6.15 12.30
CA ASN A 215 7.96 6.12 12.07
C ASN A 215 8.55 7.55 12.02
N LYS A 216 9.65 7.84 12.71
CA LYS A 216 10.54 6.91 13.43
C LYS A 216 10.45 7.08 14.94
N ILE A 217 10.51 5.97 15.69
CA ILE A 217 10.78 6.01 17.13
C ILE A 217 11.94 5.06 17.45
N GLN A 218 12.88 5.50 18.28
CA GLN A 218 14.06 4.72 18.65
C GLN A 218 14.31 4.80 20.16
N ALA A 219 14.51 3.65 20.79
CA ALA A 219 14.85 3.56 22.20
C ALA A 219 16.14 4.34 22.54
N ASP A 220 17.12 4.33 21.64
CA ASP A 220 18.39 5.05 21.80
C ASP A 220 18.23 6.57 21.73
N PHE A 221 17.15 7.06 21.12
CA PHE A 221 16.83 8.48 21.07
C PHE A 221 16.01 8.91 22.29
N ASP A 222 14.88 8.23 22.53
CA ASP A 222 14.01 8.51 23.68
C ASP A 222 13.31 7.23 24.15
N PHE A 223 13.93 6.55 25.12
CA PHE A 223 13.35 5.36 25.75
C PHE A 223 12.07 5.68 26.54
N GLY A 224 11.95 6.90 27.08
CA GLY A 224 10.76 7.35 27.79
C GLY A 224 9.55 7.39 26.87
N ALA A 225 9.73 7.89 25.64
CA ALA A 225 8.70 7.90 24.61
C ALA A 225 8.18 6.49 24.30
N VAL A 226 9.09 5.53 24.14
CA VAL A 226 8.75 4.12 23.90
C VAL A 226 7.94 3.55 25.07
N LEU A 227 8.41 3.73 26.31
CA LEU A 227 7.72 3.24 27.50
C LEU A 227 6.32 3.85 27.66
N CYS A 228 6.21 5.17 27.61
CA CYS A 228 4.93 5.88 27.74
C CYS A 228 3.95 5.45 26.64
N TRP A 229 4.44 5.22 25.42
CA TRP A 229 3.58 4.73 24.33
C TRP A 229 3.10 3.30 24.58
N HIS A 230 3.95 2.40 25.08
CA HIS A 230 3.52 1.05 25.48
C HIS A 230 2.46 1.08 26.60
N GLU A 231 2.59 1.99 27.57
CA GLU A 231 1.57 2.18 28.62
C GLU A 231 0.24 2.69 28.05
N GLU A 232 0.26 3.68 27.14
CA GLU A 232 -0.94 4.19 26.46
C GLU A 232 -1.61 3.07 25.66
N MET A 233 -0.86 2.27 24.90
CA MET A 233 -1.39 1.16 24.12
C MET A 233 -2.01 0.06 25.01
N ARG A 234 -1.40 -0.22 26.16
CA ARG A 234 -1.97 -1.12 27.18
C ARG A 234 -3.25 -0.54 27.78
N SER A 235 -3.26 0.75 28.11
CA SER A 235 -4.44 1.45 28.64
C SER A 235 -5.61 1.44 27.65
N ARG A 236 -5.35 1.68 26.35
CA ARG A 236 -6.37 1.59 25.27
C ARG A 236 -6.95 0.19 25.10
N THR A 237 -6.16 -0.82 25.40
CA THR A 237 -6.60 -2.21 25.30
C THR A 237 -7.48 -2.60 26.49
N LEU A 238 -7.15 -2.13 27.70
CA LEU A 238 -7.74 -2.64 28.95
C LEU A 238 -8.77 -1.71 29.60
N VAL A 239 -8.61 -0.39 29.43
CA VAL A 239 -9.38 0.64 30.17
C VAL A 239 -10.24 1.45 29.21
N ASP A 240 -9.62 2.19 28.29
CA ASP A 240 -10.34 3.04 27.33
C ASP A 240 -10.37 2.38 25.95
N LYS A 241 -11.32 1.44 25.78
CA LYS A 241 -11.46 0.61 24.58
C LYS A 241 -11.32 1.45 23.30
N GLY A 242 -10.16 1.33 22.65
CA GLY A 242 -9.72 2.18 21.55
C GLY A 242 -10.67 2.24 20.35
N LEU A 243 -11.53 1.23 20.17
CA LEU A 243 -12.55 1.21 19.10
C LEU A 243 -13.40 2.48 19.01
N LYS A 244 -13.71 3.13 20.14
CA LYS A 244 -14.49 4.38 20.15
C LYS A 244 -13.72 5.59 19.61
N ARG A 245 -12.38 5.51 19.56
CA ARG A 245 -11.49 6.56 19.06
C ARG A 245 -11.29 6.48 17.55
N LEU A 246 -11.70 5.39 16.90
CA LEU A 246 -11.54 5.22 15.46
C LEU A 246 -12.43 6.17 14.68
N ASN A 247 -11.84 6.92 13.75
CA ASN A 247 -12.58 7.67 12.75
C ASN A 247 -13.13 6.73 11.66
N SER A 248 -14.29 6.14 11.91
CA SER A 248 -14.91 5.19 10.98
C SER A 248 -15.11 5.76 9.57
N THR A 249 -15.50 7.03 9.45
CA THR A 249 -15.69 7.71 8.16
C THR A 249 -14.41 7.76 7.33
N PHE A 250 -13.26 8.01 7.96
CA PHE A 250 -11.96 8.03 7.29
C PHE A 250 -11.65 6.68 6.61
N TYR A 251 -11.82 5.56 7.32
CA TYR A 251 -11.49 4.24 6.79
C TYR A 251 -12.58 3.66 5.87
N GLN A 252 -13.85 4.00 6.07
CA GLN A 252 -14.95 3.52 5.23
C GLN A 252 -14.98 4.20 3.86
N ASN A 253 -14.55 5.47 3.79
CA ASN A 253 -14.51 6.23 2.54
C ASN A 253 -13.20 6.03 1.75
N TRP A 254 -12.47 4.96 2.04
CA TRP A 254 -11.18 4.68 1.42
C TRP A 254 -11.31 4.31 -0.06
N PRO A 255 -10.60 4.96 -1.01
CA PRO A 255 -10.74 4.68 -2.43
C PRO A 255 -10.50 3.23 -2.79
N GLN A 256 -9.46 2.62 -2.22
CA GLN A 256 -9.05 1.28 -2.54
C GLN A 256 -10.14 0.29 -2.07
N ALA A 257 -10.79 0.57 -0.95
CA ALA A 257 -11.93 -0.21 -0.44
C ALA A 257 -13.20 0.02 -1.29
N ILE A 258 -13.53 1.28 -1.61
CA ILE A 258 -14.66 1.64 -2.47
C ILE A 258 -14.50 1.01 -3.86
N PHE A 259 -13.34 1.18 -4.50
CA PHE A 259 -13.02 0.63 -5.82
C PHE A 259 -13.17 -0.89 -5.83
N LYS A 260 -12.72 -1.58 -4.77
CA LYS A 260 -12.95 -3.01 -4.60
C LYS A 260 -14.44 -3.36 -4.52
N LEU A 261 -15.23 -2.63 -3.73
CA LEU A 261 -16.67 -2.87 -3.57
C LEU A 261 -17.42 -2.69 -4.89
N ILE A 262 -17.12 -1.62 -5.63
CA ILE A 262 -17.71 -1.36 -6.95
C ILE A 262 -17.33 -2.50 -7.92
N ASN A 263 -16.06 -2.93 -7.95
CA ASN A 263 -15.63 -4.09 -8.74
C ASN A 263 -16.36 -5.38 -8.40
N LEU A 264 -16.60 -5.64 -7.11
CA LEU A 264 -17.36 -6.80 -6.67
C LEU A 264 -18.82 -6.73 -7.13
N PHE A 265 -19.43 -5.54 -7.05
CA PHE A 265 -20.80 -5.31 -7.50
C PHE A 265 -20.98 -5.55 -9.00
N TYR A 266 -20.10 -5.01 -9.85
CA TYR A 266 -20.17 -5.26 -11.31
C TYR A 266 -19.95 -6.74 -11.66
N LYS A 267 -19.03 -7.43 -10.97
CA LYS A 267 -18.83 -8.88 -11.13
C LYS A 267 -20.07 -9.67 -10.73
N PHE A 268 -20.73 -9.28 -9.65
CA PHE A 268 -21.99 -9.88 -9.21
C PHE A 268 -23.09 -9.66 -10.26
N GLN A 269 -23.32 -8.42 -10.70
CA GLN A 269 -24.33 -8.12 -11.72
C GLN A 269 -24.08 -8.88 -13.03
N ALA A 270 -22.86 -8.93 -13.54
CA ALA A 270 -22.54 -9.69 -14.75
C ALA A 270 -22.78 -11.20 -14.63
N ARG A 271 -22.63 -11.75 -13.41
CA ARG A 271 -22.91 -13.16 -13.14
C ARG A 271 -24.41 -13.49 -13.21
N PHE A 272 -25.28 -12.57 -12.78
CA PHE A 272 -26.73 -12.78 -12.70
C PHE A 272 -27.52 -12.19 -13.87
N HIS A 273 -26.97 -11.19 -14.57
CA HIS A 273 -27.61 -10.51 -15.68
C HIS A 273 -26.67 -10.41 -16.88
N LYS A 274 -26.52 -11.52 -17.62
CA LYS A 274 -25.70 -11.60 -18.85
C LYS A 274 -26.03 -10.51 -19.89
N GLU A 275 -27.25 -9.97 -19.89
CA GLU A 275 -27.67 -8.94 -20.83
C GLU A 275 -27.55 -7.49 -20.33
N MET A 276 -27.40 -7.25 -19.01
CA MET A 276 -27.38 -5.87 -18.46
C MET A 276 -25.99 -5.26 -18.30
N VAL A 277 -24.91 -6.05 -18.33
CA VAL A 277 -23.54 -5.52 -18.21
C VAL A 277 -22.67 -6.12 -19.30
N LYS A 278 -22.46 -5.38 -20.40
CA LYS A 278 -21.66 -5.83 -21.57
C LYS A 278 -20.22 -6.24 -21.24
N THR A 279 -19.66 -5.86 -20.08
CA THR A 279 -18.23 -6.08 -19.77
C THR A 279 -17.93 -6.62 -18.36
N GLY A 280 -18.89 -6.63 -17.42
CA GLY A 280 -18.70 -7.08 -16.03
C GLY A 280 -17.55 -6.42 -15.26
N LYS A 281 -17.06 -5.27 -15.75
CA LYS A 281 -15.94 -4.52 -15.20
C LYS A 281 -16.44 -3.16 -14.74
N VAL A 282 -15.79 -2.62 -13.70
CA VAL A 282 -15.91 -1.19 -13.39
C VAL A 282 -15.55 -0.41 -14.64
N ASP A 283 -16.42 0.53 -15.00
CA ASP A 283 -16.06 1.58 -15.95
C ASP A 283 -15.05 2.47 -15.23
N ILE A 284 -13.77 2.09 -15.33
CA ILE A 284 -12.64 2.82 -14.74
C ILE A 284 -12.70 4.28 -15.20
N ASP A 285 -13.31 4.57 -16.36
CA ASP A 285 -13.43 5.92 -16.85
C ASP A 285 -14.32 6.82 -16.01
N LYS A 286 -15.32 6.24 -15.36
CA LYS A 286 -16.28 6.93 -14.49
C LYS A 286 -15.91 6.89 -13.00
N PHE A 287 -14.86 6.15 -12.61
CA PHE A 287 -14.43 6.14 -11.22
C PHE A 287 -13.85 7.52 -10.83
N ASN A 288 -14.44 8.14 -9.81
CA ASN A 288 -13.90 9.37 -9.23
C ASN A 288 -12.76 9.03 -8.27
N CYS A 289 -11.55 9.43 -8.66
CA CYS A 289 -10.35 9.24 -7.86
C CYS A 289 -10.22 10.25 -6.70
N ASP A 290 -10.98 11.35 -6.72
CA ASP A 290 -10.96 12.40 -5.70
C ASP A 290 -12.07 12.18 -4.66
N ILE A 291 -11.68 11.75 -3.46
CA ILE A 291 -12.59 11.41 -2.35
C ILE A 291 -13.18 12.66 -1.72
N ASN A 292 -12.50 13.81 -1.83
CA ASN A 292 -12.94 15.06 -1.20
C ASN A 292 -14.08 15.73 -1.96
N LYS A 293 -14.52 15.15 -3.09
CA LYS A 293 -15.59 15.67 -3.95
C LYS A 293 -16.83 14.77 -4.02
N ASN A 294 -16.93 13.73 -3.20
CA ASN A 294 -18.10 12.86 -3.12
C ASN A 294 -18.96 13.20 -1.90
#